data_AF-A0A194WVS1-F1
#
_entry.id   AF-A0A194WVS1-F1
#
_cell.length_a   1.000
_cell.length_b   1.000
_cell.length_c   1.000
_cell.angle_alpha   90.00
_cell.angle_beta   90.00
_cell.angle_gamma   90.00
#
_symmetry.space_group_name_H-M   'P 1'
#
loop_
_entity.id
_entity.type
_entity.pdbx_description
1 polymer ?
#
loop_
_entity_poly.entity_id
_entity_poly.type
_entity_poly.pdbx_seq_one_letter_code
_entity_poly.pdbx_strand_id
1 'polypeptide(L)'
;MLYDLLERRKEKFVLWIPGGAEPPSLVLGTIDGATPANFTQLFQGQLVQANNIRFFTDVVMAFGHDPYVYIAFDQFHIQPYDPNDPGDNWQSHRDNQLRDGYGGRSWKYIENTTTYDPKSGQTQVVHPSWAFHQGHLHRWMSDFGVAINYITSHDVEGYRKERLYNFLDSNGIIDKETRSKFAFALLLTAVGIPMIFAGEEFCDQMDRPIGQKQIDPVNYERKAEPWRSAVFNYVANLVRFREQCPALGDDDTNFFFTDESRGGKIMAWTRGGSGNAPVVVVANFTDEDTPGTEYVIDGWPDQDRDDWREVSQGRDVPREWVGREPLMQWEVKIYTYWK
;
A
#
# COMPACT_ATOMS: atom_id res chain seq x y z
N MET A 1 -14.98 -11.00 31.33
CA MET A 1 -15.65 -9.91 30.58
C MET A 1 -15.41 -10.22 29.11
N LEU A 2 -16.45 -10.59 28.36
CA LEU A 2 -16.34 -10.97 26.95
C LEU A 2 -16.16 -9.71 26.09
N TYR A 3 -15.13 -9.73 25.25
CA TYR A 3 -14.87 -8.74 24.21
C TYR A 3 -15.81 -8.96 23.02
N ASP A 4 -16.55 -7.95 22.59
CA ASP A 4 -17.41 -7.98 21.40
C ASP A 4 -16.97 -6.91 20.40
N LEU A 5 -16.46 -7.35 19.24
CA LEU A 5 -15.98 -6.48 18.15
C LEU A 5 -17.12 -5.75 17.43
N LEU A 6 -18.37 -6.21 17.52
CA LEU A 6 -19.49 -5.67 16.75
C LEU A 6 -19.97 -4.29 17.22
N GLU A 7 -19.60 -3.86 18.42
CA GLU A 7 -19.97 -2.55 18.94
C GLU A 7 -19.10 -1.41 18.35
N ARG A 8 -17.86 -1.66 17.91
CA ARG A 8 -16.95 -0.61 17.38
C ARG A 8 -17.34 -0.03 16.01
N ARG A 9 -18.23 -0.71 15.24
CA ARG A 9 -18.72 -0.25 13.93
C ARG A 9 -19.57 1.03 13.98
N LYS A 10 -19.97 1.46 15.18
CA LYS A 10 -20.87 2.60 15.37
C LYS A 10 -20.16 3.96 15.31
N GLU A 11 -18.83 4.00 15.28
CA GLU A 11 -18.09 5.24 15.55
C GLU A 11 -17.20 5.79 14.40
N LYS A 12 -16.78 5.05 13.35
CA LYS A 12 -15.92 5.58 12.25
C LYS A 12 -16.05 4.85 10.88
N PHE A 13 -16.18 5.58 9.74
CA PHE A 13 -15.80 5.19 8.33
C PHE A 13 -15.89 6.38 7.30
N VAL A 14 -15.22 6.29 6.12
CA VAL A 14 -15.16 7.34 5.04
C VAL A 14 -15.25 6.75 3.60
N LEU A 15 -15.72 7.51 2.59
CA LEU A 15 -15.88 7.13 1.15
C LEU A 15 -15.50 8.27 0.15
N TRP A 16 -14.91 7.98 -1.04
CA TRP A 16 -14.51 8.97 -2.11
C TRP A 16 -14.60 8.43 -3.58
N ILE A 17 -14.95 9.27 -4.58
CA ILE A 17 -14.75 9.08 -6.07
C ILE A 17 -14.60 10.44 -6.84
N PRO A 18 -13.73 10.58 -7.87
CA PRO A 18 -13.70 11.73 -8.81
C PRO A 18 -14.06 11.42 -10.30
N GLY A 19 -14.98 12.22 -10.89
CA GLY A 19 -14.93 12.75 -12.28
C GLY A 19 -15.52 12.00 -13.50
N GLY A 20 -16.70 12.41 -14.00
CA GLY A 20 -17.21 12.15 -15.38
C GLY A 20 -18.74 12.08 -15.49
N ALA A 21 -19.38 13.00 -16.24
CA ALA A 21 -20.79 13.38 -16.10
C ALA A 21 -21.87 12.49 -16.73
N GLU A 22 -21.57 11.27 -17.20
CA GLU A 22 -22.60 10.35 -17.69
C GLU A 22 -22.57 9.03 -16.90
N PRO A 23 -23.73 8.54 -16.40
CA PRO A 23 -23.79 7.28 -15.66
C PRO A 23 -23.33 6.11 -16.55
N PRO A 24 -22.43 5.24 -16.07
CA PRO A 24 -21.98 4.09 -16.86
C PRO A 24 -23.15 3.12 -17.09
N SER A 25 -23.17 2.44 -18.24
CA SER A 25 -24.21 1.46 -18.60
C SER A 25 -23.63 0.05 -18.67
N LEU A 26 -24.37 -0.93 -18.15
CA LEU A 26 -24.07 -2.35 -18.34
C LEU A 26 -24.68 -2.79 -19.67
N VAL A 27 -23.83 -3.28 -20.57
CA VAL A 27 -24.24 -3.94 -21.81
C VAL A 27 -23.87 -5.43 -21.70
N LEU A 28 -24.87 -6.32 -21.77
CA LEU A 28 -24.63 -7.76 -21.86
C LEU A 28 -24.95 -8.21 -23.28
N GLY A 29 -24.17 -9.14 -23.81
CA GLY A 29 -24.37 -9.70 -25.12
C GLY A 29 -23.67 -11.03 -25.26
N THR A 30 -24.04 -11.80 -26.27
CA THR A 30 -23.30 -12.99 -26.69
C THR A 30 -22.33 -12.63 -27.79
N ILE A 31 -21.17 -13.27 -27.77
CA ILE A 31 -20.16 -13.15 -28.81
C ILE A 31 -20.15 -14.49 -29.55
N ASP A 32 -20.19 -14.45 -30.88
CA ASP A 32 -20.06 -15.67 -31.69
C ASP A 32 -18.59 -16.16 -31.73
N GLY A 33 -18.39 -17.40 -32.14
CA GLY A 33 -17.04 -17.98 -32.28
C GLY A 33 -16.31 -17.58 -33.55
N ALA A 34 -16.77 -16.56 -34.29
CA ALA A 34 -16.17 -16.15 -35.56
C ALA A 34 -14.96 -15.23 -35.34
N THR A 35 -14.12 -15.07 -36.37
CA THR A 35 -12.97 -14.15 -36.32
C THR A 35 -13.05 -13.16 -37.49
N PRO A 36 -13.27 -11.85 -37.23
CA PRO A 36 -13.46 -11.23 -35.93
C PRO A 36 -14.85 -11.53 -35.35
N ALA A 37 -14.93 -11.60 -34.04
CA ALA A 37 -16.15 -12.02 -33.36
C ALA A 37 -17.23 -10.93 -33.43
N ASN A 38 -18.47 -11.33 -33.72
CA ASN A 38 -19.61 -10.42 -33.72
C ASN A 38 -20.26 -10.40 -32.33
N PHE A 39 -20.35 -9.21 -31.75
CA PHE A 39 -21.07 -8.99 -30.49
C PHE A 39 -22.55 -8.76 -30.75
N THR A 40 -23.41 -9.62 -30.19
CA THR A 40 -24.87 -9.48 -30.21
C THR A 40 -25.36 -9.04 -28.83
N GLN A 41 -25.79 -7.78 -28.71
CA GLN A 41 -26.30 -7.23 -27.46
C GLN A 41 -27.63 -7.88 -27.04
N LEU A 42 -27.66 -8.43 -25.84
CA LEU A 42 -28.82 -9.06 -25.19
C LEU A 42 -29.49 -8.12 -24.17
N PHE A 43 -28.74 -7.19 -23.58
CA PHE A 43 -29.22 -6.27 -22.58
C PHE A 43 -28.40 -4.97 -22.59
N GLN A 44 -29.05 -3.84 -22.32
CA GLN A 44 -28.39 -2.61 -21.94
C GLN A 44 -29.22 -1.90 -20.86
N GLY A 45 -28.59 -1.56 -19.75
CA GLY A 45 -29.21 -0.84 -18.66
C GLY A 45 -28.24 0.11 -17.97
N GLN A 46 -28.75 1.23 -17.46
CA GLN A 46 -27.94 2.13 -16.63
C GLN A 46 -27.50 1.43 -15.36
N LEU A 47 -26.22 1.55 -15.03
CA LEU A 47 -25.74 1.16 -13.71
C LEU A 47 -26.20 2.23 -12.72
N VAL A 48 -27.27 1.92 -12.00
CA VAL A 48 -27.65 2.66 -10.81
C VAL A 48 -26.72 2.30 -9.67
N GLN A 49 -26.25 3.32 -8.95
CA GLN A 49 -25.42 3.16 -7.77
C GLN A 49 -26.14 2.29 -6.73
N ALA A 50 -25.69 1.05 -6.55
CA ALA A 50 -25.91 0.31 -5.32
C ALA A 50 -24.77 0.72 -4.36
N ASN A 51 -25.11 1.05 -3.11
CA ASN A 51 -24.12 1.37 -2.08
C ASN A 51 -22.95 0.38 -2.12
N ASN A 52 -21.72 0.88 -2.31
CA ASN A 52 -20.40 0.22 -2.22
C ASN A 52 -19.62 0.01 -3.53
N ILE A 53 -18.46 0.67 -3.57
CA ILE A 53 -17.39 0.56 -4.57
C ILE A 53 -16.85 -0.89 -4.64
N ARG A 54 -16.41 -1.33 -5.82
CA ARG A 54 -15.72 -2.62 -6.03
C ARG A 54 -14.21 -2.44 -5.90
N PHE A 55 -13.62 -3.24 -5.02
CA PHE A 55 -12.18 -3.44 -4.85
C PHE A 55 -11.72 -4.60 -5.75
N PHE A 56 -10.62 -4.42 -6.48
CA PHE A 56 -9.95 -5.48 -7.23
C PHE A 56 -8.63 -5.78 -6.54
N THR A 57 -8.52 -6.99 -5.96
CA THR A 57 -7.26 -7.52 -5.46
C THR A 57 -6.76 -8.59 -6.41
N ASP A 58 -5.50 -8.47 -6.82
CA ASP A 58 -4.80 -9.49 -7.58
C ASP A 58 -4.11 -10.43 -6.58
N VAL A 59 -4.76 -11.56 -6.31
CA VAL A 59 -4.24 -12.58 -5.39
C VAL A 59 -3.64 -13.68 -6.25
N VAL A 60 -2.32 -13.86 -6.15
CA VAL A 60 -1.63 -14.94 -6.88
C VAL A 60 -2.14 -16.30 -6.38
N MET A 61 -2.83 -17.02 -7.25
CA MET A 61 -3.63 -18.22 -6.91
C MET A 61 -2.82 -19.52 -6.75
N ALA A 62 -1.49 -19.46 -6.89
CA ALA A 62 -0.64 -20.64 -6.93
C ALA A 62 -0.09 -21.08 -5.55
N PHE A 63 0.08 -20.16 -4.61
CA PHE A 63 0.85 -20.38 -3.38
C PHE A 63 0.03 -20.83 -2.17
N GLY A 64 -1.03 -21.65 -2.34
CA GLY A 64 -1.83 -22.14 -1.20
C GLY A 64 -0.99 -22.97 -0.22
N HIS A 65 -0.77 -22.43 0.98
CA HIS A 65 -0.08 -23.07 2.12
C HIS A 65 -0.93 -22.95 3.38
N ASP A 66 -2.12 -23.54 3.34
CA ASP A 66 -3.08 -23.48 4.43
C ASP A 66 -3.41 -24.89 4.97
N PRO A 67 -4.09 -25.02 6.13
CA PRO A 67 -4.41 -26.31 6.71
C PRO A 67 -5.33 -27.20 5.86
N TYR A 68 -6.13 -26.64 4.93
CA TYR A 68 -7.10 -27.41 4.14
C TYR A 68 -6.43 -28.36 3.15
N VAL A 69 -5.15 -28.15 2.83
CA VAL A 69 -4.35 -29.11 2.06
C VAL A 69 -4.27 -30.50 2.73
N TYR A 70 -4.51 -30.60 4.04
CA TYR A 70 -4.45 -31.87 4.77
C TYR A 70 -5.82 -32.44 5.14
N ILE A 71 -6.82 -31.58 5.37
CA ILE A 71 -8.10 -31.99 5.96
C ILE A 71 -9.27 -31.96 4.97
N ALA A 72 -9.15 -31.21 3.88
CA ALA A 72 -10.24 -31.00 2.92
C ALA A 72 -9.72 -30.69 1.51
N PHE A 73 -8.64 -31.38 1.09
CA PHE A 73 -7.91 -31.05 -0.13
C PHE A 73 -8.83 -30.90 -1.34
N ASP A 74 -9.64 -31.91 -1.65
CA ASP A 74 -10.43 -31.95 -2.88
C ASP A 74 -11.53 -30.88 -2.94
N GLN A 75 -11.88 -30.27 -1.79
CA GLN A 75 -12.85 -29.18 -1.69
C GLN A 75 -12.22 -27.80 -1.97
N PHE A 76 -10.93 -27.63 -1.65
CA PHE A 76 -10.24 -26.33 -1.70
C PHE A 76 -9.14 -26.24 -2.75
N HIS A 77 -8.57 -27.36 -3.18
CA HIS A 77 -7.40 -27.39 -4.05
C HIS A 77 -7.61 -28.35 -5.22
N ILE A 78 -6.99 -28.00 -6.34
CA ILE A 78 -6.94 -28.84 -7.53
C ILE A 78 -5.67 -29.70 -7.52
N GLN A 79 -5.74 -30.85 -8.15
CA GLN A 79 -4.61 -31.66 -8.61
C GLN A 79 -4.52 -31.52 -10.13
N PRO A 80 -3.77 -30.53 -10.66
CA PRO A 80 -3.82 -30.21 -12.10
C PRO A 80 -3.46 -31.40 -13.01
N TYR A 81 -2.63 -32.31 -12.51
CA TYR A 81 -2.16 -33.49 -13.25
C TYR A 81 -3.01 -34.75 -13.03
N ASP A 82 -4.00 -34.73 -12.12
CA ASP A 82 -4.91 -35.86 -11.95
C ASP A 82 -6.03 -35.78 -12.99
N PRO A 83 -6.13 -36.73 -13.92
CA PRO A 83 -7.20 -36.74 -14.92
C PRO A 83 -8.59 -36.93 -14.32
N ASN A 84 -8.70 -37.32 -13.05
CA ASN A 84 -9.96 -37.51 -12.34
C ASN A 84 -10.37 -36.31 -11.48
N ASP A 85 -9.55 -35.25 -11.39
CA ASP A 85 -9.93 -34.04 -10.67
C ASP A 85 -10.80 -33.13 -11.57
N PRO A 86 -12.10 -32.97 -11.25
CA PRO A 86 -13.01 -32.22 -12.09
C PRO A 86 -12.73 -30.70 -12.04
N GLY A 87 -12.02 -30.20 -13.04
CA GLY A 87 -12.10 -28.81 -13.51
C GLY A 87 -11.19 -27.77 -12.82
N ASP A 88 -11.03 -26.62 -13.50
CA ASP A 88 -10.12 -25.49 -13.19
C ASP A 88 -8.61 -25.76 -13.30
N ASN A 89 -8.24 -26.92 -13.86
CA ASN A 89 -6.85 -27.38 -13.99
C ASN A 89 -6.01 -26.60 -15.01
N TRP A 90 -6.63 -25.77 -15.84
CA TRP A 90 -5.97 -25.09 -16.96
C TRP A 90 -5.71 -23.60 -16.65
N GLN A 91 -4.63 -23.06 -17.21
CA GLN A 91 -4.33 -21.64 -17.12
C GLN A 91 -5.28 -20.82 -17.99
N SER A 92 -5.73 -19.66 -17.49
CA SER A 92 -6.67 -18.79 -18.20
C SER A 92 -6.06 -18.04 -19.38
N HIS A 93 -4.74 -17.91 -19.45
CA HIS A 93 -4.02 -17.09 -20.44
C HIS A 93 -3.15 -17.90 -21.40
N ARG A 94 -3.14 -19.25 -21.28
CA ARG A 94 -2.33 -20.15 -22.12
C ARG A 94 -3.08 -21.43 -22.43
N ASP A 95 -3.28 -21.68 -23.71
CA ASP A 95 -3.95 -22.88 -24.19
C ASP A 95 -3.15 -24.13 -23.84
N ASN A 96 -3.86 -25.18 -23.40
CA ASN A 96 -3.30 -26.50 -23.09
C ASN A 96 -2.15 -26.48 -22.07
N GLN A 97 -2.06 -25.46 -21.21
CA GLN A 97 -1.14 -25.45 -20.09
C GLN A 97 -1.90 -25.67 -18.78
N LEU A 98 -1.53 -26.72 -18.05
CA LEU A 98 -2.03 -26.96 -16.70
C LEU A 98 -1.52 -25.89 -15.73
N ARG A 99 -2.31 -25.61 -14.70
CA ARG A 99 -1.90 -24.77 -13.58
C ARG A 99 -0.75 -25.41 -12.84
N ASP A 100 0.16 -24.57 -12.37
CA ASP A 100 1.25 -24.96 -11.48
C ASP A 100 1.08 -24.20 -10.15
N GLY A 101 1.34 -24.88 -9.05
CA GLY A 101 1.31 -24.31 -7.71
C GLY A 101 2.57 -23.51 -7.35
N TYR A 102 3.61 -23.51 -8.20
CA TYR A 102 4.85 -22.74 -7.96
C TYR A 102 5.44 -22.95 -6.53
N GLY A 103 5.40 -24.18 -6.03
CA GLY A 103 5.84 -24.54 -4.68
C GLY A 103 4.71 -24.65 -3.63
N GLY A 104 3.51 -24.18 -3.94
CA GLY A 104 2.29 -24.33 -3.12
C GLY A 104 1.22 -25.25 -3.74
N ARG A 105 -0.04 -25.03 -3.36
CA ARG A 105 -1.23 -25.69 -3.93
C ARG A 105 -2.13 -24.69 -4.64
N SER A 106 -2.55 -25.03 -5.86
CA SER A 106 -3.52 -24.24 -6.61
C SER A 106 -4.93 -24.42 -6.02
N TRP A 107 -5.68 -23.34 -5.94
CA TRP A 107 -7.05 -23.33 -5.41
C TRP A 107 -8.09 -23.86 -6.42
N LYS A 108 -9.13 -24.50 -5.92
CA LYS A 108 -10.28 -25.00 -6.67
C LYS A 108 -11.47 -24.05 -6.52
N TYR A 109 -11.86 -23.37 -7.60
CA TYR A 109 -12.82 -22.27 -7.52
C TYR A 109 -14.22 -22.58 -8.04
N ILE A 110 -14.39 -23.65 -8.81
CA ILE A 110 -15.66 -23.95 -9.49
C ILE A 110 -16.42 -25.13 -8.88
N GLU A 111 -15.85 -25.81 -7.89
CA GLU A 111 -16.47 -26.96 -7.23
C GLU A 111 -17.58 -26.51 -6.28
N ASN A 112 -18.79 -27.02 -6.48
CA ASN A 112 -19.91 -26.77 -5.59
C ASN A 112 -19.84 -27.76 -4.43
N THR A 113 -19.81 -27.26 -3.21
CA THR A 113 -19.83 -28.10 -2.00
C THR A 113 -20.92 -27.62 -1.05
N THR A 114 -21.78 -28.53 -0.61
CA THR A 114 -22.72 -28.26 0.48
C THR A 114 -21.96 -28.27 1.80
N THR A 115 -21.63 -27.08 2.32
CA THR A 115 -20.83 -26.92 3.55
C THR A 115 -21.21 -25.64 4.29
N TYR A 116 -20.54 -25.38 5.42
CA TYR A 116 -20.73 -24.16 6.20
C TYR A 116 -20.25 -22.93 5.42
N ASP A 117 -21.14 -21.97 5.18
CA ASP A 117 -20.79 -20.67 4.64
C ASP A 117 -20.42 -19.69 5.78
N PRO A 118 -19.15 -19.26 5.88
CA PRO A 118 -18.71 -18.33 6.91
C PRO A 118 -19.39 -16.95 6.81
N LYS A 119 -19.95 -16.58 5.65
CA LYS A 119 -20.62 -15.29 5.47
C LYS A 119 -22.02 -15.27 6.09
N SER A 120 -22.82 -16.29 5.83
CA SER A 120 -24.19 -16.40 6.35
C SER A 120 -24.29 -17.13 7.70
N GLY A 121 -23.28 -17.94 8.05
CA GLY A 121 -23.29 -18.80 9.24
C GLY A 121 -24.18 -20.04 9.09
N GLN A 122 -24.60 -20.38 7.87
CA GLN A 122 -25.49 -21.51 7.58
C GLN A 122 -24.81 -22.56 6.71
N THR A 123 -25.31 -23.79 6.74
CA THR A 123 -24.92 -24.83 5.79
C THR A 123 -25.67 -24.63 4.47
N GLN A 124 -24.94 -24.39 3.39
CA GLN A 124 -25.49 -24.17 2.04
C GLN A 124 -24.48 -24.58 0.96
N VAL A 125 -24.89 -24.53 -0.30
CA VAL A 125 -23.98 -24.77 -1.43
C VAL A 125 -23.10 -23.54 -1.61
N VAL A 126 -21.77 -23.72 -1.51
CA VAL A 126 -20.76 -22.69 -1.77
C VAL A 126 -19.63 -23.26 -2.61
N HIS A 127 -18.79 -22.36 -3.14
CA HIS A 127 -17.44 -22.70 -3.58
C HIS A 127 -16.50 -22.48 -2.39
N PRO A 128 -15.97 -23.54 -1.74
CA PRO A 128 -15.24 -23.42 -0.48
C PRO A 128 -14.06 -22.45 -0.55
N SER A 129 -13.28 -22.52 -1.63
CA SER A 129 -12.18 -21.58 -1.87
C SER A 129 -12.65 -20.13 -1.99
N TRP A 130 -13.77 -19.84 -2.67
CA TRP A 130 -14.30 -18.47 -2.73
C TRP A 130 -14.70 -17.97 -1.35
N ALA A 131 -15.44 -18.78 -0.60
CA ALA A 131 -15.89 -18.42 0.73
C ALA A 131 -14.69 -18.16 1.68
N PHE A 132 -13.64 -18.98 1.58
CA PHE A 132 -12.40 -18.80 2.33
C PHE A 132 -11.69 -17.48 1.99
N HIS A 133 -11.46 -17.18 0.71
CA HIS A 133 -10.81 -15.94 0.29
C HIS A 133 -11.66 -14.71 0.61
N GLN A 134 -12.98 -14.79 0.44
CA GLN A 134 -13.89 -13.71 0.81
C GLN A 134 -13.89 -13.46 2.32
N GLY A 135 -13.87 -14.51 3.13
CA GLY A 135 -13.75 -14.41 4.58
C GLY A 135 -12.41 -13.81 5.01
N HIS A 136 -11.30 -14.25 4.41
CA HIS A 136 -9.97 -13.69 4.64
C HIS A 136 -9.89 -12.23 4.24
N LEU A 137 -10.40 -11.87 3.06
CA LEU A 137 -10.43 -10.49 2.59
C LEU A 137 -11.31 -9.62 3.48
N HIS A 138 -12.50 -10.10 3.87
CA HIS A 138 -13.37 -9.37 4.78
C HIS A 138 -12.71 -9.17 6.15
N ARG A 139 -12.10 -10.20 6.72
CA ARG A 139 -11.34 -10.11 7.98
C ARG A 139 -10.19 -9.12 7.82
N TRP A 140 -9.42 -9.22 6.73
CA TRP A 140 -8.30 -8.35 6.46
C TRP A 140 -8.74 -6.89 6.32
N MET A 141 -9.75 -6.61 5.50
CA MET A 141 -10.29 -5.25 5.29
C MET A 141 -10.98 -4.67 6.53
N SER A 142 -11.67 -5.51 7.31
CA SER A 142 -12.40 -5.06 8.51
C SER A 142 -11.47 -4.83 9.71
N ASP A 143 -10.40 -5.62 9.81
CA ASP A 143 -9.42 -5.48 10.89
C ASP A 143 -8.30 -4.50 10.54
N PHE A 144 -7.94 -4.41 9.27
CA PHE A 144 -6.82 -3.64 8.74
C PHE A 144 -7.29 -2.85 7.53
N GLY A 145 -8.16 -1.83 7.70
CA GLY A 145 -8.59 -0.91 6.62
C GLY A 145 -7.44 -0.11 5.98
N VAL A 146 -6.46 -0.80 5.40
CA VAL A 146 -5.10 -0.35 5.27
C VAL A 146 -4.69 -0.39 3.80
N ALA A 147 -4.41 0.79 3.26
CA ALA A 147 -3.67 0.93 2.03
C ALA A 147 -2.24 0.38 2.21
N ILE A 148 -1.80 -0.46 1.28
CA ILE A 148 -0.38 -0.76 1.12
C ILE A 148 0.24 0.40 0.35
N ASN A 149 1.02 1.20 1.03
CA ASN A 149 1.74 2.31 0.43
C ASN A 149 3.12 1.85 0.01
N TYR A 150 3.58 2.24 -1.18
CA TYR A 150 4.91 1.92 -1.66
C TYR A 150 5.41 3.01 -2.61
N ILE A 151 6.74 3.13 -2.72
CA ILE A 151 7.39 4.04 -3.68
C ILE A 151 7.57 3.33 -5.02
N THR A 152 8.05 2.09 -4.99
CA THR A 152 8.20 1.20 -6.15
C THR A 152 7.80 -0.23 -5.77
N SER A 153 7.60 -1.09 -6.77
CA SER A 153 7.25 -2.50 -6.60
C SER A 153 8.14 -3.40 -7.47
N HIS A 154 7.93 -4.71 -7.41
CA HIS A 154 8.59 -5.67 -8.29
C HIS A 154 7.98 -5.74 -9.70
N ASP A 155 6.80 -5.15 -9.93
CA ASP A 155 6.09 -5.24 -11.21
C ASP A 155 6.91 -4.70 -12.36
N VAL A 156 6.92 -5.39 -13.49
CA VAL A 156 7.66 -4.98 -14.69
C VAL A 156 6.77 -4.40 -15.78
N GLU A 157 5.46 -4.59 -15.69
CA GLU A 157 4.50 -4.21 -16.72
C GLU A 157 3.99 -2.78 -16.54
N GLY A 158 4.00 -2.00 -17.62
CA GLY A 158 3.43 -0.65 -17.67
C GLY A 158 4.47 0.47 -17.60
N TYR A 159 3.96 1.70 -17.47
CA TYR A 159 4.77 2.91 -17.44
C TYR A 159 5.38 3.15 -16.04
N ARG A 160 6.63 3.61 -16.00
CA ARG A 160 7.36 3.99 -14.77
C ARG A 160 7.45 2.89 -13.71
N LYS A 161 8.00 1.76 -14.11
CA LYS A 161 8.23 0.59 -13.26
C LYS A 161 9.71 0.40 -12.91
N GLU A 162 10.53 1.44 -12.98
CA GLU A 162 11.93 1.36 -12.56
C GLU A 162 12.06 1.24 -11.02
N ARG A 163 13.22 0.81 -10.52
CA ARG A 163 13.64 1.06 -9.12
C ARG A 163 13.76 2.56 -8.87
N LEU A 164 13.64 3.01 -7.61
CA LEU A 164 13.67 4.44 -7.26
C LEU A 164 14.94 5.13 -7.78
N TYR A 165 16.09 4.48 -7.66
CA TYR A 165 17.35 5.00 -8.21
C TYR A 165 17.25 5.32 -9.70
N ASN A 166 16.82 4.33 -10.49
CA ASN A 166 16.73 4.45 -11.93
C ASN A 166 15.63 5.41 -12.36
N PHE A 167 14.53 5.49 -11.60
CA PHE A 167 13.49 6.49 -11.81
C PHE A 167 14.05 7.90 -11.64
N LEU A 168 14.75 8.17 -10.53
CA LEU A 168 15.39 9.47 -10.28
C LEU A 168 16.45 9.78 -11.35
N ASP A 169 17.28 8.80 -11.71
CA ASP A 169 18.32 8.95 -12.72
C ASP A 169 17.76 9.27 -14.10
N SER A 170 16.71 8.56 -14.52
CA SER A 170 16.04 8.76 -15.82
C SER A 170 15.34 10.13 -15.91
N ASN A 171 14.99 10.74 -14.77
CA ASN A 171 14.45 12.10 -14.71
C ASN A 171 15.54 13.17 -14.53
N GLY A 172 16.82 12.81 -14.62
CA GLY A 172 17.94 13.75 -14.49
C GLY A 172 18.16 14.27 -13.07
N ILE A 173 17.63 13.59 -12.05
CA ILE A 173 17.81 13.97 -10.66
C ILE A 173 19.21 13.55 -10.19
N ILE A 174 20.02 14.55 -9.87
CA ILE A 174 21.39 14.37 -9.37
C ILE A 174 21.38 14.05 -7.88
N ASP A 175 20.60 14.79 -7.09
CA ASP A 175 20.52 14.64 -5.63
C ASP A 175 19.59 13.49 -5.21
N LYS A 176 20.05 12.26 -5.45
CA LYS A 176 19.29 11.04 -5.16
C LYS A 176 19.15 10.79 -3.65
N GLU A 177 20.13 11.18 -2.85
CA GLU A 177 20.08 11.02 -1.39
C GLU A 177 18.90 11.79 -0.80
N THR A 178 18.79 13.09 -1.11
CA THR A 178 17.71 13.95 -0.60
C THR A 178 16.35 13.46 -1.08
N ARG A 179 16.18 13.18 -2.37
CA ARG A 179 14.88 12.71 -2.92
C ARG A 179 14.44 11.37 -2.35
N SER A 180 15.37 10.47 -2.08
CA SER A 180 15.05 9.18 -1.47
C SER A 180 14.67 9.33 -0.01
N LYS A 181 15.43 10.11 0.78
CA LYS A 181 15.07 10.41 2.18
C LYS A 181 13.70 11.07 2.28
N PHE A 182 13.41 12.03 1.40
CA PHE A 182 12.10 12.67 1.26
C PHE A 182 10.97 11.65 1.05
N ALA A 183 11.11 10.80 0.03
CA ALA A 183 10.11 9.79 -0.31
C ALA A 183 9.88 8.80 0.84
N PHE A 184 10.95 8.34 1.50
CA PHE A 184 10.84 7.42 2.63
C PHE A 184 10.26 8.06 3.88
N ALA A 185 10.56 9.33 4.14
CA ALA A 185 9.95 10.07 5.25
C ALA A 185 8.43 10.16 5.07
N LEU A 186 7.95 10.49 3.87
CA LEU A 186 6.53 10.49 3.55
C LEU A 186 5.92 9.09 3.68
N LEU A 187 6.56 8.07 3.12
CA LEU A 187 6.07 6.69 3.18
C LEU A 187 5.94 6.18 4.62
N LEU A 188 6.99 6.36 5.42
CA LEU A 188 7.06 5.84 6.80
C LEU A 188 6.26 6.68 7.80
N THR A 189 5.77 7.85 7.40
CA THR A 189 4.84 8.67 8.18
C THR A 189 3.43 8.73 7.59
N ALA A 190 3.13 7.95 6.55
CA ALA A 190 1.77 7.84 5.99
C ALA A 190 0.87 6.94 6.84
N VAL A 191 -0.45 7.15 6.70
CA VAL A 191 -1.49 6.22 7.18
C VAL A 191 -1.45 4.96 6.32
N GLY A 192 -1.50 3.79 6.95
CA GLY A 192 -1.49 2.49 6.27
C GLY A 192 -0.22 1.66 6.49
N ILE A 193 0.01 0.64 5.67
CA ILE A 193 1.18 -0.26 5.80
C ILE A 193 2.22 0.16 4.74
N PRO A 194 3.39 0.65 5.16
CA PRO A 194 4.47 0.93 4.23
C PRO A 194 5.09 -0.39 3.75
N MET A 195 5.22 -0.55 2.45
CA MET A 195 5.97 -1.61 1.80
C MET A 195 7.23 -1.01 1.16
N ILE A 196 8.38 -1.63 1.45
CA ILE A 196 9.66 -1.29 0.83
C ILE A 196 10.06 -2.47 -0.05
N PHE A 197 10.26 -2.22 -1.34
CA PHE A 197 10.83 -3.21 -2.25
C PHE A 197 12.32 -3.39 -1.93
N ALA A 198 12.80 -4.63 -1.88
CA ALA A 198 14.13 -4.94 -1.37
C ALA A 198 15.24 -4.22 -2.17
N GLY A 199 16.15 -3.55 -1.45
CA GLY A 199 17.25 -2.76 -2.01
C GLY A 199 16.94 -1.27 -2.09
N GLU A 200 15.67 -0.87 -2.12
CA GLU A 200 15.28 0.54 -2.21
C GLU A 200 15.72 1.34 -0.98
N GLU A 201 15.80 0.71 0.19
CA GLU A 201 16.22 1.33 1.45
C GLU A 201 17.67 1.86 1.42
N PHE A 202 18.47 1.45 0.43
CA PHE A 202 19.80 2.04 0.13
C PHE A 202 19.91 2.46 -1.34
N CYS A 203 18.76 2.66 -1.99
CA CYS A 203 18.61 3.09 -3.38
C CYS A 203 19.23 2.14 -4.42
N ASP A 204 19.19 0.82 -4.22
CA ASP A 204 19.77 -0.12 -5.19
C ASP A 204 19.33 0.20 -6.64
N GLN A 205 20.24 0.01 -7.59
CA GLN A 205 19.98 0.26 -9.00
C GLN A 205 19.70 -1.05 -9.73
N MET A 206 18.93 -0.98 -10.81
CA MET A 206 18.74 -2.11 -11.71
C MET A 206 20.01 -2.34 -12.53
N ASP A 207 20.50 -3.57 -12.53
CA ASP A 207 21.57 -4.06 -13.40
C ASP A 207 21.01 -4.76 -14.64
N ARG A 208 19.74 -5.18 -14.57
CA ARG A 208 19.00 -5.74 -15.70
C ARG A 208 18.05 -4.72 -16.33
N PRO A 209 17.64 -4.93 -17.59
CA PRO A 209 16.56 -4.14 -18.18
C PRO A 209 15.27 -4.24 -17.36
N ILE A 210 14.44 -3.19 -17.40
CA ILE A 210 13.20 -3.08 -16.61
C ILE A 210 12.30 -4.32 -16.70
N GLY A 211 12.17 -4.92 -17.89
CA GLY A 211 11.39 -6.13 -18.13
C GLY A 211 11.90 -7.40 -17.43
N GLN A 212 13.09 -7.34 -16.83
CA GLN A 212 13.72 -8.43 -16.06
C GLN A 212 14.08 -8.02 -14.64
N LYS A 213 13.63 -6.85 -14.15
CA LYS A 213 14.03 -6.36 -12.82
C LYS A 213 13.62 -7.31 -11.67
N GLN A 214 12.56 -8.09 -11.87
CA GLN A 214 12.03 -9.05 -10.89
C GLN A 214 12.99 -10.21 -10.59
N ILE A 215 13.92 -10.49 -11.50
CA ILE A 215 14.99 -11.49 -11.33
C ILE A 215 16.36 -10.82 -11.13
N ASP A 216 16.37 -9.52 -10.87
CA ASP A 216 17.58 -8.74 -10.63
C ASP A 216 17.95 -8.81 -9.15
N PRO A 217 19.02 -9.54 -8.78
CA PRO A 217 19.39 -9.71 -7.38
C PRO A 217 19.79 -8.37 -6.78
N VAL A 218 19.40 -8.15 -5.51
CA VAL A 218 19.82 -6.96 -4.77
C VAL A 218 21.33 -6.95 -4.59
N ASN A 219 21.98 -5.87 -5.02
CA ASN A 219 23.43 -5.73 -4.86
C ASN A 219 23.78 -5.03 -3.54
N TYR A 220 23.99 -5.84 -2.50
CA TYR A 220 24.29 -5.34 -1.16
C TYR A 220 25.64 -4.62 -1.03
N GLU A 221 26.58 -4.82 -1.96
CA GLU A 221 27.88 -4.12 -1.90
C GLU A 221 27.71 -2.60 -2.06
N ARG A 222 26.69 -2.16 -2.79
CA ARG A 222 26.37 -0.74 -2.99
C ARG A 222 26.06 -0.01 -1.69
N LYS A 223 25.53 -0.70 -0.68
CA LYS A 223 25.29 -0.10 0.64
C LYS A 223 26.57 0.48 1.25
N ALA A 224 27.76 0.01 0.87
CA ALA A 224 29.03 0.53 1.34
C ALA A 224 29.33 1.96 0.84
N GLU A 225 28.67 2.45 -0.21
CA GLU A 225 28.80 3.84 -0.65
C GLU A 225 28.26 4.80 0.43
N PRO A 226 28.98 5.88 0.79
CA PRO A 226 28.61 6.73 1.92
C PRO A 226 27.17 7.28 1.87
N TRP A 227 26.72 7.77 0.72
CA TRP A 227 25.38 8.35 0.55
C TRP A 227 24.29 7.27 0.64
N ARG A 228 24.52 6.07 0.10
CA ARG A 228 23.59 4.93 0.19
C ARG A 228 23.47 4.43 1.62
N SER A 229 24.60 4.36 2.33
CA SER A 229 24.63 4.06 3.77
C SER A 229 23.85 5.11 4.57
N ALA A 230 23.95 6.39 4.21
CA ALA A 230 23.19 7.47 4.84
C ALA A 230 21.68 7.32 4.61
N VAL A 231 21.23 6.96 3.40
CA VAL A 231 19.81 6.62 3.13
C VAL A 231 19.39 5.41 3.97
N PHE A 232 20.19 4.34 3.98
CA PHE A 232 19.88 3.13 4.76
C PHE A 232 19.67 3.44 6.24
N ASN A 233 20.59 4.20 6.85
CA ASN A 233 20.51 4.54 8.26
C ASN A 233 19.31 5.44 8.57
N TYR A 234 18.98 6.36 7.66
CA TYR A 234 17.80 7.20 7.75
C TYR A 234 16.50 6.37 7.71
N VAL A 235 16.36 5.50 6.72
CA VAL A 235 15.20 4.60 6.58
C VAL A 235 15.08 3.68 7.79
N ALA A 236 16.19 3.07 8.22
CA ALA A 236 16.20 2.19 9.40
C ALA A 236 15.78 2.91 10.68
N ASN A 237 16.21 4.18 10.86
CA ASN A 237 15.78 5.00 11.99
C ASN A 237 14.26 5.25 11.97
N LEU A 238 13.70 5.62 10.82
CA LEU A 238 12.27 5.86 10.68
C LEU A 238 11.42 4.59 10.82
N VAL A 239 11.92 3.44 10.36
CA VAL A 239 11.26 2.14 10.57
C VAL A 239 11.19 1.82 12.07
N ARG A 240 12.31 1.95 12.80
CA ARG A 240 12.32 1.74 14.27
C ARG A 240 11.36 2.71 14.98
N PHE A 241 11.33 3.96 14.55
CA PHE A 241 10.41 4.95 15.11
C PHE A 241 8.96 4.56 14.86
N ARG A 242 8.60 4.17 13.63
CA ARG A 242 7.24 3.75 13.28
C ARG A 242 6.79 2.51 14.04
N GLU A 243 7.68 1.54 14.26
CA GLU A 243 7.39 0.31 15.00
C GLU A 243 6.95 0.60 16.44
N GLN A 244 7.54 1.63 17.05
CA GLN A 244 7.37 1.89 18.48
C GLN A 244 6.36 3.02 18.77
N CYS A 245 6.22 3.99 17.87
CA CYS A 245 5.38 5.17 18.08
C CYS A 245 3.88 4.87 17.80
N PRO A 246 3.01 4.89 18.83
CA PRO A 246 1.59 4.57 18.66
C PRO A 246 0.86 5.49 17.67
N ALA A 247 1.26 6.77 17.62
CA ALA A 247 0.67 7.76 16.74
C ALA A 247 0.83 7.42 15.24
N LEU A 248 1.90 6.72 14.85
CA LEU A 248 2.11 6.30 13.47
C LEU A 248 1.33 5.03 13.09
N GLY A 249 0.89 4.25 14.09
CA GLY A 249 0.02 3.09 13.92
C GLY A 249 -1.48 3.42 13.90
N ASP A 250 -1.85 4.67 14.13
CA ASP A 250 -3.24 5.16 14.08
C ASP A 250 -3.60 5.66 12.66
N ASP A 251 -4.88 5.64 12.32
CA ASP A 251 -5.38 6.10 11.02
C ASP A 251 -5.66 7.61 11.01
N ASP A 252 -5.65 8.26 12.18
CA ASP A 252 -5.93 9.69 12.30
C ASP A 252 -4.76 10.53 11.72
N THR A 253 -5.11 11.47 10.85
CA THR A 253 -4.21 12.49 10.29
C THR A 253 -4.92 13.83 10.14
N ASN A 254 -4.22 14.93 10.43
CA ASN A 254 -4.78 16.28 10.34
C ASN A 254 -3.78 17.27 9.77
N PHE A 255 -4.06 17.79 8.57
CA PHE A 255 -3.31 18.89 7.98
C PHE A 255 -3.72 20.20 8.66
N PHE A 256 -2.76 20.89 9.27
CA PHE A 256 -3.01 22.13 10.01
C PHE A 256 -2.29 23.35 9.42
N PHE A 257 -1.34 23.12 8.51
CA PHE A 257 -0.61 24.19 7.84
C PHE A 257 -0.40 23.87 6.35
N THR A 258 -0.55 24.89 5.51
CA THR A 258 -0.26 24.84 4.07
C THR A 258 0.19 26.23 3.63
N ASP A 259 1.37 26.32 3.03
CA ASP A 259 1.91 27.59 2.53
C ASP A 259 1.38 27.90 1.12
N GLU A 260 0.29 28.65 1.06
CA GLU A 260 -0.33 29.11 -0.19
C GLU A 260 0.60 30.02 -1.01
N SER A 261 1.52 30.75 -0.38
CA SER A 261 2.48 31.61 -1.09
C SER A 261 3.49 30.80 -1.91
N ARG A 262 3.67 29.53 -1.55
CA ARG A 262 4.48 28.53 -2.25
C ARG A 262 3.62 27.57 -3.10
N GLY A 263 2.38 27.95 -3.41
CA GLY A 263 1.44 27.14 -4.19
C GLY A 263 0.98 25.87 -3.46
N GLY A 264 0.93 25.91 -2.12
CA GLY A 264 0.54 24.79 -1.28
C GLY A 264 1.57 23.67 -1.18
N LYS A 265 2.83 23.94 -1.56
CA LYS A 265 3.90 22.93 -1.64
C LYS A 265 4.75 22.81 -0.37
N ILE A 266 4.47 23.61 0.66
CA ILE A 266 4.99 23.38 2.01
C ILE A 266 3.80 23.10 2.89
N MET A 267 3.79 21.95 3.56
CA MET A 267 2.65 21.46 4.32
C MET A 267 3.12 20.92 5.66
N ALA A 268 2.28 21.05 6.69
CA ALA A 268 2.46 20.35 7.96
C ALA A 268 1.16 19.67 8.40
N TRP A 269 1.32 18.46 8.92
CA TRP A 269 0.22 17.64 9.43
C TRP A 269 0.63 16.87 10.68
N THR A 270 -0.37 16.48 11.46
CA THR A 270 -0.19 15.55 12.57
C THR A 270 -0.59 14.14 12.17
N ARG A 271 0.05 13.17 12.82
CA ARG A 271 -0.35 11.77 12.92
C ARG A 271 -0.64 11.42 14.37
N GLY A 272 -1.58 10.52 14.58
CA GLY A 272 -2.00 10.01 15.89
C GLY A 272 -3.33 10.57 16.35
N GLY A 273 -4.20 9.69 16.84
CA GLY A 273 -5.51 10.04 17.37
C GLY A 273 -5.47 10.62 18.79
N SER A 274 -6.65 11.06 19.25
CA SER A 274 -6.83 11.66 20.56
C SER A 274 -6.27 10.80 21.69
N GLY A 275 -5.35 11.36 22.47
CA GLY A 275 -4.70 10.69 23.61
C GLY A 275 -3.27 10.21 23.36
N ASN A 276 -2.81 10.20 22.11
CA ASN A 276 -1.41 9.97 21.77
C ASN A 276 -0.64 11.30 21.67
N ALA A 277 0.64 11.28 22.07
CA ALA A 277 1.56 12.34 21.67
C ALA A 277 1.66 12.36 20.14
N PRO A 278 1.43 13.49 19.46
CA PRO A 278 1.38 13.53 18.02
C PRO A 278 2.77 13.34 17.41
N VAL A 279 2.77 12.90 16.15
CA VAL A 279 3.91 13.08 15.26
C VAL A 279 3.57 14.20 14.29
N VAL A 280 4.32 15.29 14.34
CA VAL A 280 4.21 16.41 13.39
C VAL A 280 5.16 16.13 12.24
N VAL A 281 4.65 16.14 11.02
CA VAL A 281 5.44 16.02 9.80
C VAL A 281 5.36 17.33 9.05
N VAL A 282 6.52 17.88 8.69
CA VAL A 282 6.63 19.12 7.91
C VAL A 282 7.40 18.79 6.63
N ALA A 283 6.80 19.02 5.47
CA ALA A 283 7.39 18.64 4.19
C ALA A 283 7.45 19.82 3.22
N ASN A 284 8.61 20.02 2.61
CA ASN A 284 8.85 20.98 1.54
C ASN A 284 8.94 20.26 0.19
N PHE A 285 7.91 20.38 -0.65
CA PHE A 285 7.82 19.82 -2.00
C PHE A 285 8.35 20.78 -3.09
N THR A 286 9.06 21.84 -2.71
CA THR A 286 9.61 22.82 -3.65
C THR A 286 11.07 22.53 -3.98
N ASP A 287 11.53 23.08 -5.10
CA ASP A 287 12.94 23.11 -5.51
C ASP A 287 13.70 24.32 -4.89
N GLU A 288 13.21 24.85 -3.77
CA GLU A 288 13.82 25.99 -3.08
C GLU A 288 13.88 25.76 -1.57
N ASP A 289 14.96 26.23 -0.95
CA ASP A 289 15.06 26.34 0.50
C ASP A 289 14.17 27.49 1.00
N THR A 290 13.66 27.36 2.22
CA THR A 290 13.01 28.50 2.89
C THR A 290 14.05 29.59 3.18
N PRO A 291 13.72 30.88 2.98
CA PRO A 291 14.69 31.96 3.15
C PRO A 291 15.05 32.19 4.63
N GLY A 292 16.32 32.51 4.88
CA GLY A 292 16.79 32.90 6.21
C GLY A 292 17.04 31.71 7.15
N THR A 293 17.12 32.02 8.45
CA THR A 293 17.40 31.02 9.50
C THR A 293 16.14 30.57 10.24
N GLU A 294 14.97 31.09 9.88
CA GLU A 294 13.70 30.84 10.54
C GLU A 294 12.59 30.73 9.48
N TYR A 295 11.79 29.67 9.57
CA TYR A 295 10.56 29.50 8.82
C TYR A 295 9.45 29.06 9.78
N VAL A 296 8.38 29.85 9.87
CA VAL A 296 7.34 29.68 10.90
C VAL A 296 6.18 28.85 10.36
N ILE A 297 5.85 27.80 11.09
CA ILE A 297 4.68 26.95 10.86
C ILE A 297 3.60 27.38 11.87
N ASP A 298 2.61 28.12 11.38
CA ASP A 298 1.47 28.54 12.20
C ASP A 298 0.61 27.35 12.63
N GLY A 299 0.06 27.42 13.83
CA GLY A 299 -0.82 26.37 14.37
C GLY A 299 -0.10 25.13 14.90
N TRP A 300 1.19 25.23 15.23
CA TRP A 300 1.96 24.13 15.81
C TRP A 300 1.31 23.60 17.10
N PRO A 301 1.04 22.28 17.21
CA PRO A 301 0.41 21.71 18.41
C PRO A 301 1.37 21.76 19.59
N ASP A 302 0.87 22.07 20.79
CA ASP A 302 1.67 22.05 22.04
C ASP A 302 3.03 22.78 21.92
N GLN A 303 3.04 23.93 21.24
CA GLN A 303 4.25 24.70 20.93
C GLN A 303 5.06 25.11 22.17
N ASP A 304 4.40 25.24 23.33
CA ASP A 304 5.03 25.68 24.58
C ASP A 304 5.86 24.60 25.30
N ARG A 305 5.90 23.36 24.79
CA ARG A 305 6.68 22.28 25.37
C ARG A 305 8.18 22.45 25.10
N ASP A 306 8.99 21.89 25.99
CA ASP A 306 10.45 21.90 25.95
C ASP A 306 11.08 20.52 25.70
N ASP A 307 10.26 19.49 25.44
CA ASP A 307 10.68 18.10 25.22
C ASP A 307 10.37 17.59 23.81
N TRP A 308 10.21 18.50 22.84
CA TRP A 308 10.14 18.13 21.42
C TRP A 308 11.48 17.58 20.93
N ARG A 309 11.43 16.53 20.11
CA ARG A 309 12.57 15.98 19.38
C ARG A 309 12.30 15.95 17.88
N GLU A 310 13.34 16.19 17.08
CA GLU A 310 13.34 15.94 15.64
C GLU A 310 13.92 14.54 15.40
N VAL A 311 13.07 13.65 14.88
CA VAL A 311 13.29 12.21 14.81
C VAL A 311 14.32 11.85 13.76
N SER A 312 14.31 12.53 12.61
CA SER A 312 15.10 12.12 11.46
C SER A 312 16.61 12.36 11.65
N GLN A 313 16.96 13.38 12.43
CA GLN A 313 18.32 13.72 12.86
C GLN A 313 18.64 13.24 14.28
N GLY A 314 17.63 12.80 15.04
CA GLY A 314 17.80 12.24 16.38
C GLY A 314 18.28 13.30 17.39
N ARG A 315 17.70 14.50 17.36
CA ARG A 315 18.09 15.62 18.23
C ARG A 315 16.90 16.20 18.99
N ASP A 316 17.17 16.77 20.15
CA ASP A 316 16.21 17.61 20.85
C ASP A 316 16.00 18.94 20.11
N VAL A 317 14.80 19.49 20.21
CA VAL A 317 14.42 20.77 19.62
C VAL A 317 14.26 21.79 20.73
N PRO A 318 15.11 22.84 20.79
CA PRO A 318 14.94 23.93 21.74
C PRO A 318 13.54 24.54 21.63
N ARG A 319 12.95 24.93 22.75
CA ARG A 319 11.58 25.47 22.79
C ARG A 319 11.38 26.63 21.82
N GLU A 320 12.38 27.49 21.68
CA GLU A 320 12.38 28.64 20.76
C GLU A 320 12.36 28.25 19.27
N TRP A 321 12.73 27.02 18.93
CA TRP A 321 12.77 26.50 17.55
C TRP A 321 11.52 25.68 17.18
N VAL A 322 10.66 25.35 18.15
CA VAL A 322 9.45 24.55 17.92
C VAL A 322 8.53 25.27 16.94
N GLY A 323 8.35 24.67 15.75
CA GLY A 323 7.58 25.24 14.64
C GLY A 323 8.23 26.43 13.94
N ARG A 324 9.54 26.64 14.10
CA ARG A 324 10.27 27.83 13.61
C ARG A 324 11.58 27.50 12.89
N GLU A 325 11.75 26.27 12.43
CA GLU A 325 12.98 25.83 11.78
C GLU A 325 12.93 26.02 10.26
N PRO A 326 14.05 26.38 9.61
CA PRO A 326 14.12 26.45 8.15
C PRO A 326 13.93 25.05 7.55
N LEU A 327 13.42 24.98 6.32
CA LEU A 327 13.27 23.74 5.55
C LEU A 327 14.06 23.84 4.26
N MET A 328 14.90 22.84 4.00
CA MET A 328 15.60 22.71 2.73
C MET A 328 14.64 22.22 1.64
N GLN A 329 15.00 22.44 0.37
CA GLN A 329 14.29 21.86 -0.76
C GLN A 329 14.17 20.34 -0.61
N TRP A 330 12.98 19.78 -0.87
CA TRP A 330 12.75 18.34 -0.76
C TRP A 330 13.14 17.75 0.60
N GLU A 331 12.94 18.50 1.68
CA GLU A 331 13.14 18.03 3.05
C GLU A 331 11.81 17.63 3.69
N VAL A 332 11.85 16.59 4.51
CA VAL A 332 10.81 16.29 5.49
C VAL A 332 11.44 16.27 6.88
N LYS A 333 10.88 17.06 7.79
CA LYS A 333 11.23 17.03 9.21
C LYS A 333 10.11 16.39 10.01
N ILE A 334 10.47 15.53 10.96
CA ILE A 334 9.53 14.71 11.70
C ILE A 334 9.74 14.98 13.18
N TYR A 335 8.71 15.44 13.86
CA TYR A 335 8.79 15.87 15.25
C TYR A 335 7.83 15.09 16.12
N THR A 336 8.22 14.83 17.36
CA THR A 336 7.34 14.29 18.38
C THR A 336 7.87 14.63 19.77
N TYR A 337 7.04 14.50 20.80
CA TYR A 337 7.47 14.42 22.19
C TYR A 337 7.11 13.05 22.82
N TRP A 338 6.68 12.09 21.99
CA TRP A 338 6.55 10.70 22.41
C TRP A 338 7.92 10.14 22.80
N LYS A 339 8.00 9.36 23.89
CA LYS A 339 9.26 8.86 24.44
C LYS A 339 9.63 7.50 23.89
#